data_AF-A0A4W6DMT7-F1
#
_entry.id   AF-A0A4W6DMT7-F1
#
_cell.length_a   1.000
_cell.length_b   1.000
_cell.length_c   1.000
_cell.angle_alpha   90.00
_cell.angle_beta   90.00
_cell.angle_gamma   90.00
#
_symmetry.space_group_name_H-M   'P 1'
#
loop_
_entity.id
_entity.type
_entity.pdbx_description
1 polymer ?
#
loop_
_entity_poly.entity_id
_entity_poly.type
_entity_poly.pdbx_seq_one_letter_code
_entity_poly.pdbx_strand_id
1 'polypeptide(L)'
;MLLFLKIHFAATVLCLIWLTKYTVDSIQLSAPEAVTAAYGGSVTVACQYDQQYRENTKYWCKGAVYEFCVIVVKTPKNRPNNRSLISDDKEAGVFTVTMTSLRYSDANVYWCVISQSGRNINTRVRLYVTHTVATSTTATTPTSASPTLEHDVIR
;
A
#
# COMPACT_ATOMS: atom_id res chain seq x y z
N MET A 1 -42.84 46.68 0.18
CA MET A 1 -43.05 45.21 0.14
C MET A 1 -42.30 44.52 -0.99
N LEU A 2 -42.33 45.03 -2.24
CA LEU A 2 -41.64 44.45 -3.40
C LEU A 2 -40.09 44.57 -3.38
N LEU A 3 -39.53 45.53 -2.64
CA LEU A 3 -38.06 45.68 -2.46
C LEU A 3 -37.47 44.65 -1.49
N PHE A 4 -38.20 44.29 -0.43
CA PHE A 4 -37.74 43.31 0.58
C PHE A 4 -37.77 41.87 0.07
N LEU A 5 -38.72 41.54 -0.83
CA LEU A 5 -38.82 40.21 -1.45
C LEU A 5 -37.68 39.95 -2.46
N LYS A 6 -37.20 40.99 -3.16
CA LYS A 6 -36.02 40.90 -4.05
C LYS A 6 -34.72 40.67 -3.29
N ILE A 7 -34.58 41.25 -2.09
CA ILE A 7 -33.39 41.12 -1.24
C ILE A 7 -33.32 39.73 -0.60
N HIS A 8 -34.47 39.18 -0.17
CA HIS A 8 -34.54 37.81 0.33
C HIS A 8 -34.18 36.76 -0.73
N PHE A 9 -34.65 36.93 -1.97
CA PHE A 9 -34.39 36.00 -3.07
C PHE A 9 -32.90 35.97 -3.49
N ALA A 10 -32.21 37.12 -3.42
CA ALA A 10 -30.78 37.22 -3.72
C ALA A 10 -29.92 36.53 -2.64
N ALA A 11 -30.26 36.70 -1.36
CA ALA A 11 -29.52 36.12 -0.24
C ALA A 11 -29.62 34.58 -0.19
N THR A 12 -30.78 34.01 -0.55
CA THR A 12 -30.99 32.56 -0.60
C THR A 12 -30.27 31.90 -1.77
N VAL A 13 -30.22 32.56 -2.95
CA VAL A 13 -29.47 32.07 -4.11
C VAL A 13 -27.96 32.12 -3.86
N LEU A 14 -27.47 33.17 -3.21
CA LEU A 14 -26.07 33.26 -2.77
C LEU A 14 -25.74 32.13 -1.77
N CYS A 15 -26.57 31.87 -0.76
CA CYS A 15 -26.29 30.81 0.22
C CYS A 15 -26.17 29.40 -0.41
N LEU A 16 -27.00 29.09 -1.43
CA LEU A 16 -26.93 27.82 -2.16
C LEU A 16 -25.65 27.69 -3.01
N ILE A 17 -25.13 28.79 -3.57
CA ILE A 17 -23.88 28.80 -4.33
C ILE A 17 -22.65 28.63 -3.41
N TRP A 18 -22.78 28.95 -2.12
CA TRP A 18 -21.72 28.73 -1.12
C TRP A 18 -21.73 27.33 -0.52
N LEU A 19 -22.86 26.59 -0.57
CA LEU A 19 -22.94 25.19 -0.12
C LEU A 19 -22.47 24.17 -1.18
N THR A 20 -22.46 24.55 -2.46
CA THR A 20 -21.96 23.68 -3.56
C THR A 20 -20.44 23.77 -3.75
N LYS A 21 -19.74 24.60 -2.98
CA LYS A 21 -18.26 24.65 -2.96
C LYS A 21 -17.62 23.67 -1.97
N TYR A 22 -18.32 22.61 -1.59
CA TYR A 22 -17.65 21.40 -1.09
C TYR A 22 -17.08 20.63 -2.28
N THR A 23 -15.99 21.14 -2.86
CA THR A 23 -15.15 20.34 -3.76
C THR A 23 -14.47 19.30 -2.89
N VAL A 24 -15.02 18.08 -2.87
CA VAL A 24 -14.25 16.90 -2.45
C VAL A 24 -13.03 16.90 -3.37
N ASP A 25 -11.83 17.09 -2.81
CA ASP A 25 -10.58 16.95 -3.55
C ASP A 25 -10.63 15.56 -4.20
N SER A 26 -10.82 15.48 -5.52
CA SER A 26 -10.92 14.19 -6.19
C SER A 26 -9.53 13.55 -6.10
N ILE A 27 -9.38 12.54 -5.24
CA ILE A 27 -8.11 11.86 -5.09
C ILE A 27 -7.87 11.05 -6.36
N GLN A 28 -7.10 11.62 -7.28
CA GLN A 28 -6.79 11.02 -8.59
C GLN A 28 -6.05 9.69 -8.48
N LEU A 29 -5.27 9.51 -7.42
CA LEU A 29 -4.52 8.31 -7.09
C LEU A 29 -4.24 8.25 -5.57
N SER A 30 -4.66 7.17 -4.92
CA SER A 30 -4.42 6.90 -3.50
C SER A 30 -3.66 5.59 -3.29
N ALA A 31 -2.94 5.50 -2.18
CA ALA A 31 -2.25 4.30 -1.73
C ALA A 31 -2.01 4.39 -0.20
N PRO A 32 -1.69 3.28 0.48
CA PRO A 32 -1.21 3.33 1.85
C PRO A 32 0.03 4.22 1.98
N GLU A 33 0.09 5.08 3.00
CA GLU A 33 1.29 5.91 3.21
C GLU A 33 2.53 5.06 3.50
N ALA A 34 2.33 3.94 4.18
CA ALA A 34 3.39 3.00 4.53
C ALA A 34 2.89 1.56 4.56
N VAL A 35 3.80 0.64 4.28
CA VAL A 35 3.62 -0.81 4.43
C VAL A 35 4.84 -1.41 5.12
N THR A 36 4.63 -2.46 5.90
CA THR A 36 5.69 -3.14 6.63
C THR A 36 5.58 -4.65 6.41
N ALA A 37 6.71 -5.32 6.22
CA ALA A 37 6.79 -6.78 6.24
C ALA A 37 8.10 -7.25 6.86
N ALA A 38 8.16 -8.51 7.25
CA ALA A 38 9.39 -9.11 7.75
C ALA A 38 10.35 -9.46 6.60
N TYR A 39 11.65 -9.56 6.91
CA TYR A 39 12.67 -10.12 6.02
C TYR A 39 12.23 -11.49 5.48
N GLY A 40 12.39 -11.71 4.18
CA GLY A 40 11.93 -12.92 3.48
C GLY A 40 10.42 -12.96 3.20
N GLY A 41 9.63 -12.07 3.81
CA GLY A 41 8.18 -11.96 3.61
C GLY A 41 7.80 -11.27 2.30
N SER A 42 6.52 -10.87 2.23
CA SER A 42 5.92 -10.21 1.07
C SER A 42 5.04 -9.04 1.49
N VAL A 43 4.93 -8.03 0.61
CA VAL A 43 3.94 -6.95 0.72
C VAL A 43 3.08 -6.90 -0.52
N THR A 44 1.84 -6.47 -0.33
CA THR A 44 0.92 -6.11 -1.40
C THR A 44 0.46 -4.68 -1.18
N VAL A 45 0.64 -3.84 -2.20
CA VAL A 45 0.26 -2.42 -2.20
C VAL A 45 -0.84 -2.24 -3.23
N ALA A 46 -2.02 -1.82 -2.78
CA ALA A 46 -3.12 -1.44 -3.64
C ALA A 46 -3.07 0.07 -3.89
N CYS A 47 -3.06 0.47 -5.16
CA CYS A 47 -3.08 1.86 -5.59
C CYS A 47 -4.42 2.11 -6.32
N GLN A 48 -5.33 2.86 -5.70
CA GLN A 48 -6.65 3.14 -6.25
C GLN A 48 -6.62 4.45 -7.05
N TYR A 49 -7.30 4.49 -8.19
CA TYR A 49 -7.24 5.60 -9.14
C TYR A 49 -8.60 5.93 -9.74
N ASP A 50 -8.77 7.18 -10.18
CA ASP A 50 -9.99 7.60 -10.87
C ASP A 50 -10.15 6.90 -12.22
N GLN A 51 -11.38 6.50 -12.56
CA GLN A 51 -11.69 5.73 -13.77
C GLN A 51 -11.24 6.39 -15.08
N GLN A 52 -11.05 7.72 -15.09
CA GLN A 52 -10.47 8.45 -16.22
C GLN A 52 -9.06 7.94 -16.61
N TYR A 53 -8.32 7.30 -15.69
CA TYR A 53 -6.97 6.77 -15.90
C TYR A 53 -6.92 5.27 -16.21
N ARG A 54 -8.07 4.65 -16.51
CA ARG A 54 -8.22 3.21 -16.75
C ARG A 54 -7.22 2.66 -17.76
N GLU A 55 -7.03 3.35 -18.88
CA GLU A 55 -6.17 2.87 -19.97
C GLU A 55 -4.70 3.29 -19.84
N ASN A 56 -4.38 4.11 -18.84
CA ASN A 56 -3.02 4.60 -18.63
C ASN A 56 -2.12 3.49 -18.08
N THR A 57 -0.85 3.50 -18.50
CA THR A 57 0.19 2.64 -17.95
C THR A 57 0.38 2.91 -16.45
N LYS A 58 0.40 1.84 -15.66
CA LYS A 58 0.65 1.87 -14.21
C LYS A 58 2.05 1.36 -13.93
N TYR A 59 2.75 1.95 -12.98
CA TYR A 59 4.07 1.45 -12.59
C TYR A 59 4.43 1.71 -11.14
N TRP A 60 5.30 0.83 -10.63
CA TRP A 60 5.88 0.88 -9.31
C TRP A 60 7.33 1.36 -9.42
N CYS A 61 7.65 2.48 -8.77
CA CYS A 61 8.94 3.15 -8.89
C CYS A 61 9.65 3.27 -7.55
N LYS A 62 10.94 2.94 -7.47
CA LYS A 62 11.73 2.96 -6.23
C LYS A 62 12.69 4.15 -6.20
N GLY A 63 12.66 4.95 -5.14
CA GLY A 63 13.60 6.05 -4.92
C GLY A 63 13.03 7.13 -4.00
N ALA A 64 13.92 7.79 -3.24
CA ALA A 64 13.55 8.87 -2.31
C ALA A 64 12.96 10.10 -3.02
N VAL A 65 13.45 10.39 -4.22
CA VAL A 65 13.00 11.49 -5.08
C VAL A 65 12.31 10.89 -6.31
N TYR A 66 11.06 11.28 -6.55
CA TYR A 66 10.23 10.72 -7.61
C TYR A 66 10.86 10.89 -9.00
N GLU A 67 11.41 12.07 -9.29
CA GLU A 67 12.01 12.41 -10.59
C GLU A 67 13.21 11.51 -10.95
N PHE A 68 13.84 10.89 -9.95
CA PHE A 68 15.00 10.01 -10.10
C PHE A 68 14.71 8.55 -9.73
N CYS A 69 13.44 8.19 -9.55
CA CYS A 69 13.08 6.84 -9.14
C CYS A 69 13.33 5.83 -10.28
N VAL A 70 13.65 4.59 -9.91
CA VAL A 70 13.87 3.50 -10.85
C VAL A 70 12.59 2.66 -10.96
N ILE A 71 12.08 2.47 -12.19
CA ILE A 71 10.90 1.64 -12.44
C ILE A 71 11.24 0.18 -12.10
N VAL A 72 10.52 -0.38 -11.13
CA VAL A 72 10.66 -1.77 -10.66
C VAL A 72 9.81 -2.72 -11.50
N VAL A 73 8.57 -2.32 -11.79
CA VAL A 73 7.61 -3.09 -12.59
C VAL A 73 6.53 -2.15 -13.16
N LYS A 74 5.98 -2.46 -14.34
CA LYS A 74 4.94 -1.67 -15.00
C LYS A 74 3.95 -2.50 -15.82
N THR A 75 2.79 -1.92 -16.14
CA THR A 75 1.84 -2.44 -17.12
C THR A 75 2.05 -1.80 -18.50
N PRO A 76 1.82 -2.53 -19.61
CA PRO A 76 1.95 -3.98 -19.69
C PRO A 76 3.37 -4.42 -19.29
N LYS A 77 3.51 -5.64 -18.77
CA LYS A 77 4.81 -6.17 -18.34
C LYS A 77 5.76 -6.20 -19.54
N ASN A 78 6.89 -5.51 -19.41
CA ASN A 78 7.89 -5.44 -20.48
C ASN A 78 9.25 -6.03 -20.07
N ARG A 79 9.43 -6.38 -18.79
CA ARG A 79 10.65 -6.99 -18.28
C ARG A 79 10.29 -8.08 -17.26
N PRO A 80 10.97 -9.25 -17.31
CA PRO A 80 10.83 -10.25 -16.27
C PRO A 80 11.40 -9.69 -14.96
N ASN A 81 10.59 -9.71 -13.90
CA ASN A 81 11.02 -9.47 -12.54
C ASN A 81 10.39 -10.57 -11.66
N ASN A 82 11.23 -11.41 -11.06
CA ASN A 82 10.78 -12.59 -10.34
C ASN A 82 10.29 -12.27 -8.90
N ARG A 83 10.59 -11.06 -8.41
CA ARG A 83 10.30 -10.64 -7.03
C ARG A 83 9.29 -9.50 -6.96
N SER A 84 8.78 -9.03 -8.09
CA SER A 84 7.79 -7.96 -8.13
C SER A 84 6.78 -8.19 -9.24
N LEU A 85 5.51 -8.17 -8.87
CA LEU A 85 4.36 -8.32 -9.75
C LEU A 85 3.55 -7.04 -9.74
N ILE A 86 2.98 -6.68 -10.89
CA ILE A 86 1.93 -5.67 -11.00
C ILE A 86 0.75 -6.26 -11.76
N SER A 87 -0.46 -5.96 -11.28
CA SER A 87 -1.73 -6.27 -11.92
C SER A 87 -2.62 -5.03 -11.87
N ASP A 88 -3.37 -4.75 -12.92
CA ASP A 88 -4.28 -3.60 -13.00
C ASP A 88 -5.71 -4.12 -13.18
N ASP A 89 -6.52 -4.00 -12.13
CA ASP A 89 -7.97 -4.20 -12.21
C ASP A 89 -8.61 -2.90 -12.69
N LYS A 90 -8.82 -2.86 -14.00
CA LYS A 90 -9.38 -1.72 -14.73
C LYS A 90 -10.86 -1.46 -14.42
N GLU A 91 -11.58 -2.42 -13.88
CA GLU A 91 -13.00 -2.25 -13.54
C GLU A 91 -13.12 -1.68 -12.13
N ALA A 92 -12.31 -2.17 -11.20
CA ALA A 92 -12.25 -1.64 -9.84
C ALA A 92 -11.52 -0.30 -9.74
N GLY A 93 -10.74 0.09 -10.76
CA GLY A 93 -9.89 1.29 -10.70
C GLY A 93 -8.75 1.11 -9.69
N VAL A 94 -8.19 -0.10 -9.59
CA VAL A 94 -7.13 -0.43 -8.63
C VAL A 94 -6.04 -1.25 -9.31
N PHE A 95 -4.81 -0.76 -9.26
CA PHE A 95 -3.66 -1.59 -9.58
C PHE A 95 -2.94 -2.03 -8.32
N THR A 96 -2.52 -3.28 -8.30
CA THR A 96 -1.89 -3.93 -7.17
C THR A 96 -0.46 -4.30 -7.50
N VAL A 97 0.46 -3.96 -6.60
CA VAL A 97 1.86 -4.34 -6.67
C VAL A 97 2.16 -5.33 -5.56
N THR A 98 2.75 -6.47 -5.89
CA THR A 98 3.20 -7.45 -4.90
C THR A 98 4.72 -7.59 -4.98
N MET A 99 5.41 -7.41 -3.85
CA MET A 99 6.84 -7.68 -3.72
C MET A 99 7.06 -8.87 -2.80
N THR A 100 7.91 -9.81 -3.22
CA THR A 100 8.15 -11.08 -2.50
C THR A 100 9.62 -11.27 -2.14
N SER A 101 9.86 -12.16 -1.17
CA SER A 101 11.20 -12.48 -0.67
C SER A 101 11.99 -11.23 -0.27
N LEU A 102 11.36 -10.34 0.50
CA LEU A 102 11.89 -9.01 0.82
C LEU A 102 13.25 -9.07 1.54
N ARG A 103 14.12 -8.10 1.25
CA ARG A 103 15.43 -7.92 1.87
C ARG A 103 15.47 -6.56 2.56
N TYR A 104 16.40 -6.36 3.50
CA TYR A 104 16.56 -5.03 4.13
C TYR A 104 16.88 -3.93 3.11
N SER A 105 17.56 -4.24 2.01
CA SER A 105 17.83 -3.31 0.91
C SER A 105 16.59 -2.92 0.10
N ASP A 106 15.46 -3.62 0.28
CA ASP A 106 14.17 -3.24 -0.29
C ASP A 106 13.47 -2.17 0.54
N ALA A 107 13.86 -1.93 1.80
CA ALA A 107 13.33 -0.82 2.57
C ALA A 107 13.68 0.51 1.88
N ASN A 108 12.66 1.26 1.45
CA ASN A 108 12.83 2.50 0.71
C ASN A 108 11.51 3.28 0.59
N VAL A 109 11.60 4.44 -0.06
CA VAL A 109 10.45 5.13 -0.63
C VAL A 109 10.15 4.56 -2.01
N TYR A 110 8.86 4.33 -2.24
CA TYR A 110 8.31 3.90 -3.50
C TYR A 110 7.17 4.83 -3.94
N TRP A 111 6.78 4.69 -5.19
CA TRP A 111 5.72 5.48 -5.82
C TRP A 111 4.81 4.57 -6.62
N CYS A 112 3.51 4.63 -6.34
CA CYS A 112 2.48 4.24 -7.30
C CYS A 112 2.43 5.35 -8.36
N VAL A 113 2.48 5.01 -9.65
CA VAL A 113 2.51 6.01 -10.72
C VAL A 113 1.58 5.65 -11.87
N ILE A 114 0.92 6.66 -12.41
CA ILE A 114 0.11 6.59 -13.64
C ILE A 114 0.79 7.45 -14.70
N SER A 115 1.14 6.84 -15.83
CA SER A 115 1.72 7.54 -16.97
C SER A 115 0.70 8.46 -17.62
N GLN A 116 1.09 9.70 -17.89
CA GLN A 116 0.33 10.64 -18.72
C GLN A 116 1.19 11.16 -19.87
N SER A 117 0.54 11.81 -20.84
CA SER A 117 1.22 12.58 -21.89
C SER A 117 1.94 13.82 -21.33
N GLY A 118 1.44 14.37 -20.22
CA GLY A 118 2.08 15.45 -19.47
C GLY A 118 2.75 14.95 -18.18
N ARG A 119 2.51 15.64 -17.07
CA ARG A 119 3.01 15.23 -15.76
C ARG A 119 2.26 13.98 -15.30
N ASN A 120 3.01 12.94 -14.97
CA ASN A 120 2.46 11.72 -14.38
C ASN A 120 1.84 12.01 -13.00
N ILE A 121 0.81 11.26 -12.67
CA ILE A 121 0.24 11.25 -11.31
C ILE A 121 1.00 10.22 -10.51
N ASN A 122 1.39 10.57 -9.30
CA ASN A 122 2.07 9.66 -8.39
C ASN A 122 1.60 9.86 -6.95
N THR A 123 1.72 8.80 -6.16
CA THR A 123 1.54 8.86 -4.71
C THR A 123 2.61 8.02 -4.03
N ARG A 124 3.10 8.52 -2.88
CA ARG A 124 4.26 7.99 -2.16
C ARG A 124 3.85 6.85 -1.24
N VAL A 125 4.67 5.81 -1.18
CA VAL A 125 4.54 4.69 -0.25
C VAL A 125 5.88 4.39 0.40
N ARG A 126 5.94 4.32 1.73
CA ARG A 126 7.15 3.88 2.46
C ARG A 126 7.10 2.39 2.72
N LEU A 127 8.14 1.66 2.32
CA LEU A 127 8.29 0.23 2.64
C LEU A 127 9.30 0.06 3.77
N TYR A 128 8.86 -0.53 4.86
CA TYR A 128 9.71 -0.96 5.97
C TYR A 128 9.90 -2.49 5.94
N VAL A 129 11.12 -2.93 6.22
CA VAL A 129 11.44 -4.35 6.36
C VAL A 129 11.94 -4.61 7.78
N THR A 130 11.20 -5.43 8.51
CA THR A 130 11.46 -5.78 9.92
C THR A 130 12.16 -7.13 10.04
N HIS A 131 12.70 -7.44 11.21
CA HIS A 131 13.29 -8.74 11.48
C HIS A 131 12.19 -9.80 11.60
N THR A 132 12.46 -11.01 11.15
CA THR A 132 11.65 -12.19 11.50
C THR A 132 11.88 -12.53 12.97
N VAL A 133 10.90 -12.28 13.83
CA VAL A 133 10.92 -12.90 15.16
C VAL A 133 10.50 -14.35 14.97
N ALA A 134 11.44 -15.27 15.10
CA ALA A 134 11.12 -16.67 15.26
C ALA A 134 10.46 -16.83 16.64
N THR A 135 9.14 -17.01 16.67
CA THR A 135 8.45 -17.44 17.89
C THR A 135 8.90 -18.87 18.18
N SER A 136 9.97 -19.04 18.96
CA SER A 136 10.31 -20.33 19.54
C SER A 136 9.31 -20.63 20.65
N THR A 137 8.16 -21.20 20.28
CA THR A 137 7.27 -21.87 21.21
C THR A 137 7.94 -23.16 21.66
N THR A 138 8.82 -23.06 22.67
CA THR A 138 9.30 -24.24 23.39
C THR A 138 8.21 -24.65 24.37
N ALA A 139 7.34 -25.57 23.96
CA ALA A 139 6.41 -26.24 24.86
C ALA A 139 7.21 -26.99 25.94
N THR A 140 7.06 -26.60 27.20
CA THR A 140 7.62 -27.32 28.35
C THR A 140 6.72 -28.52 28.64
N THR A 141 7.16 -29.71 28.25
CA THR A 141 6.55 -30.99 28.68
C THR A 141 7.01 -31.31 30.11
N PRO A 142 6.11 -31.66 31.05
CA PRO A 142 6.51 -32.19 32.36
C PRO A 142 6.79 -33.69 32.24
N THR A 143 8.06 -34.09 32.28
CA THR A 143 8.45 -35.50 32.37
C THR A 143 8.31 -35.98 33.81
N SER A 144 7.31 -36.84 34.06
CA SER A 144 7.18 -37.65 35.28
C SER A 144 7.90 -38.98 35.07
N ALA A 145 8.92 -39.28 35.87
CA ALA A 145 9.52 -40.62 35.96
C ALA A 145 9.49 -41.10 37.42
N SER A 146 8.82 -42.22 37.63
CA SER A 146 8.74 -43.00 38.87
C SER A 146 10.05 -43.77 39.10
N PRO A 147 10.48 -44.04 40.35
CA PRO A 147 11.74 -44.74 40.61
C PRO A 147 11.60 -46.26 40.43
N THR A 148 12.56 -46.89 39.75
CA THR A 148 12.77 -48.34 39.71
C THR A 148 13.80 -48.74 40.76
N LEU A 149 13.46 -49.74 41.57
CA LEU A 149 14.32 -50.45 42.53
C LEU A 149 15.08 -51.59 41.82
N GLU A 150 16.40 -51.63 41.95
CA GLU A 150 17.27 -52.83 41.91
C GLU A 150 18.48 -52.51 42.80
N HIS A 151 18.67 -53.12 43.98
CA HIS A 151 19.18 -54.46 44.30
C HIS A 151 20.61 -54.74 43.81
N ASP A 152 21.44 -55.13 44.81
CA ASP A 152 22.73 -55.85 44.75
C ASP A 152 24.04 -55.02 44.53
N VAL A 153 25.19 -55.22 45.19
CA VAL A 153 25.68 -56.15 46.25
C VAL A 153 27.14 -55.76 46.61
N ILE A 154 27.53 -55.91 47.89
CA ILE A 154 28.89 -56.17 48.46
C ILE A 154 30.06 -55.17 48.24
N ARG A 155 30.51 -54.52 49.33
CA ARG A 155 31.79 -54.78 50.03
C ARG A 155 31.80 -54.13 51.42
#